data_AF-A0A916HGX1-F1
#
_entry.id   AF-A0A916HGX1-F1
#
_cell.length_a   1.000
_cell.length_b   1.000
_cell.length_c   1.000
_cell.angle_alpha   90.00
_cell.angle_beta   90.00
_cell.angle_gamma   90.00
#
_symmetry.space_group_name_H-M   'P 1'
#
loop_
_entity.id
_entity.type
_entity.pdbx_description
1 polymer ?
#
loop_
_entity_poly.entity_id
_entity_poly.type
_entity_poly.pdbx_seq_one_letter_code
_entity_poly.pdbx_strand_id
1 'polypeptide(L)'
;MPEKSLILLPMPRQLNRLGGTFQLQPDALIAITSPDLLFEAQTAQQTLTAIGFNWPIVAGAHYENMGLQLAIDDTVPIAEGYALRIENGRVVIHGVDAAGVYYGVCTLSQLLQQYGGELPALAIEDFPDFPARGVMLDVSRDRVPTMETLYTLIDKLASWKVNQLQLYMEHTFAYQHHREVWAEASPFTGQEILEFDAYCRQRHIQLVPNQNSLGHMERWLKFQRYLPLAEKPEGFSVSWDLPGKIRPPSTLNPLDPGSLELIYGLYDELLPHFTSRLFNVG
;
A
#
# COMPACT_ATOMS: atom_id res chain seq x y z
N MET A 1 -12.52 -21.99 -30.17
CA MET A 1 -11.21 -21.52 -29.67
C MET A 1 -11.08 -21.98 -28.22
N PRO A 2 -9.91 -22.45 -27.76
CA PRO A 2 -9.73 -22.75 -26.34
C PRO A 2 -10.04 -21.49 -25.52
N GLU A 3 -10.82 -21.64 -24.46
CA GLU A 3 -11.25 -20.54 -23.60
C GLU A 3 -10.01 -19.83 -23.05
N LYS A 4 -9.91 -18.51 -23.27
CA LYS A 4 -8.78 -17.72 -22.78
C LYS A 4 -8.74 -17.86 -21.26
N SER A 5 -7.65 -18.40 -20.73
CA SER A 5 -7.45 -18.58 -19.29
C SER A 5 -7.52 -17.22 -18.61
N LEU A 6 -8.53 -17.02 -17.76
CA LEU A 6 -8.71 -15.80 -16.98
C LEU A 6 -7.79 -15.86 -15.77
N ILE A 7 -6.89 -14.87 -15.65
CA ILE A 7 -5.93 -14.77 -14.55
C ILE A 7 -6.31 -13.56 -13.70
N LEU A 8 -6.65 -13.78 -12.44
CA LEU A 8 -6.89 -12.71 -11.47
C LEU A 8 -5.94 -12.86 -10.29
N LEU A 9 -5.38 -11.75 -9.83
CA LEU A 9 -4.49 -11.68 -8.67
C LEU A 9 -4.96 -10.59 -7.69
N PRO A 10 -5.39 -10.95 -6.47
CA PRO A 10 -5.64 -12.32 -5.99
C PRO A 10 -6.81 -12.98 -6.73
N MET A 11 -6.87 -14.31 -6.68
CA MET A 11 -8.02 -15.04 -7.18
C MET A 11 -9.24 -14.70 -6.29
N PRO A 12 -10.37 -14.24 -6.84
CA PRO A 12 -11.55 -13.94 -6.04
C PRO A 12 -12.15 -15.20 -5.42
N ARG A 13 -12.83 -15.02 -4.28
CA ARG A 13 -13.50 -16.13 -3.59
C ARG A 13 -14.53 -16.86 -4.45
N GLN A 14 -15.34 -16.11 -5.19
CA GLN A 14 -16.35 -16.66 -6.09
C GLN A 14 -16.27 -15.98 -7.44
N LEU A 15 -16.26 -16.80 -8.50
CA LEU A 15 -16.28 -16.34 -9.88
C LEU A 15 -17.18 -17.26 -10.72
N ASN A 16 -18.27 -16.70 -11.21
CA ASN A 16 -19.23 -17.39 -12.05
C ASN A 16 -19.22 -16.79 -13.46
N ARG A 17 -19.01 -17.63 -14.47
CA ARG A 17 -19.19 -17.25 -15.88
C ARG A 17 -20.66 -17.37 -16.24
N LEU A 18 -21.25 -16.26 -16.70
CA LEU A 18 -22.67 -16.21 -17.05
C LEU A 18 -22.94 -16.61 -18.51
N GLY A 19 -21.89 -16.67 -19.32
CA GLY A 19 -21.96 -16.96 -20.75
C GLY A 19 -22.18 -15.69 -21.58
N GLY A 20 -21.51 -15.61 -22.74
CA GLY A 20 -21.52 -14.44 -23.61
C GLY A 20 -20.46 -13.39 -23.27
N THR A 21 -20.46 -12.30 -24.03
CA THR A 21 -19.54 -11.18 -23.89
C THR A 21 -20.29 -9.85 -23.89
N PHE A 22 -19.67 -8.83 -23.28
CA PHE A 22 -20.10 -7.46 -23.27
C PHE A 22 -19.08 -6.60 -24.01
N GLN A 23 -19.54 -5.90 -25.04
CA GLN A 23 -18.75 -4.92 -25.77
C GLN A 23 -18.95 -3.53 -25.17
N LEU A 24 -17.87 -2.92 -24.69
CA LEU A 24 -17.88 -1.55 -24.19
C LEU A 24 -18.35 -0.59 -25.28
N GLN A 25 -19.27 0.32 -24.93
CA GLN A 25 -19.75 1.36 -25.84
C GLN A 25 -18.83 2.58 -25.80
N PRO A 26 -18.49 3.23 -26.92
CA PRO A 26 -17.58 4.38 -26.93
C PRO A 26 -18.04 5.58 -26.09
N ASP A 27 -19.36 5.79 -25.99
CA ASP A 27 -20.03 6.96 -25.42
C ASP A 27 -20.71 6.67 -24.06
N ALA A 28 -20.28 5.62 -23.37
CA ALA A 28 -20.83 5.28 -22.06
C ALA A 28 -20.28 6.16 -20.92
N LEU A 29 -20.93 6.08 -19.77
CA LEU A 29 -20.58 6.82 -18.55
C LEU A 29 -20.04 5.90 -17.45
N ILE A 30 -19.18 6.47 -16.60
CA ILE A 30 -18.88 5.94 -15.26
C ILE A 30 -19.77 6.68 -14.26
N ALA A 31 -20.74 5.99 -13.68
CA ALA A 31 -21.66 6.55 -12.71
C ALA A 31 -21.25 6.17 -11.28
N ILE A 32 -21.13 7.17 -10.40
CA ILE A 32 -20.91 6.97 -8.97
C ILE A 32 -22.16 7.34 -8.16
N THR A 33 -22.51 6.56 -7.15
CA THR A 33 -23.66 6.88 -6.28
C THR A 33 -23.31 7.86 -5.16
N SER A 34 -22.02 8.07 -4.89
CA SER A 34 -21.50 9.05 -3.92
C SER A 34 -20.32 9.81 -4.52
N PRO A 35 -20.19 11.14 -4.30
CA PRO A 35 -19.01 11.92 -4.67
C PRO A 35 -17.70 11.42 -4.05
N ASP A 36 -17.77 10.73 -2.92
CA ASP A 36 -16.59 10.18 -2.23
C ASP A 36 -15.90 9.07 -3.02
N LEU A 37 -16.59 8.48 -4.02
CA LEU A 37 -16.05 7.45 -4.91
C LEU A 37 -15.30 8.01 -6.14
N LEU A 38 -14.99 9.30 -6.15
CA LEU A 38 -14.34 9.94 -7.30
C LEU A 38 -12.98 9.32 -7.62
N PHE A 39 -12.20 8.95 -6.60
CA PHE A 39 -10.88 8.34 -6.80
C PHE A 39 -10.97 6.95 -7.45
N GLU A 40 -11.91 6.13 -6.99
CA GLU A 40 -12.20 4.81 -7.54
C GLU A 40 -12.66 4.92 -8.99
N ALA A 41 -13.54 5.88 -9.28
CA ALA A 41 -13.98 6.17 -10.64
C ALA A 41 -12.84 6.64 -11.54
N GLN A 42 -11.96 7.51 -11.05
CA GLN A 42 -10.77 7.96 -11.79
C GLN A 42 -9.79 6.81 -12.06
N THR A 43 -9.64 5.87 -11.13
CA THR A 43 -8.81 4.67 -11.32
C THR A 43 -9.38 3.79 -12.45
N ALA A 44 -10.70 3.57 -12.46
CA ALA A 44 -11.37 2.86 -13.55
C ALA A 44 -11.24 3.62 -14.88
N GLN A 45 -11.44 4.94 -14.87
CA GLN A 45 -11.33 5.82 -16.02
C GLN A 45 -9.95 5.75 -16.65
N GLN A 46 -8.87 5.81 -15.87
CA GLN A 46 -7.49 5.68 -16.37
C GLN A 46 -7.28 4.35 -17.10
N THR A 47 -7.83 3.26 -16.57
CA THR A 47 -7.71 1.95 -17.24
C THR A 47 -8.50 1.90 -18.54
N LEU A 48 -9.71 2.47 -18.56
CA LEU A 48 -10.53 2.59 -19.77
C LEU A 48 -9.85 3.46 -20.83
N THR A 49 -9.26 4.59 -20.45
CA THR A 49 -8.52 5.47 -21.36
C THR A 49 -7.32 4.75 -21.96
N ALA A 50 -6.60 3.94 -21.18
CA ALA A 50 -5.46 3.17 -21.66
C ALA A 50 -5.82 2.15 -22.76
N ILE A 51 -7.09 1.70 -22.82
CA ILE A 51 -7.61 0.81 -23.87
C ILE A 51 -8.50 1.54 -24.90
N GLY A 52 -8.52 2.88 -24.90
CA GLY A 52 -9.16 3.71 -25.93
C GLY A 52 -10.58 4.18 -25.65
N PHE A 53 -11.09 4.04 -24.42
CA PHE A 53 -12.43 4.49 -24.02
C PHE A 53 -12.36 5.72 -23.10
N ASN A 54 -13.05 6.80 -23.47
CA ASN A 54 -13.02 8.08 -22.74
C ASN A 54 -14.37 8.36 -22.07
N TRP A 55 -14.74 7.50 -21.13
CA TRP A 55 -16.01 7.63 -20.40
C TRP A 55 -15.93 8.74 -19.35
N PRO A 56 -16.81 9.76 -19.39
CA PRO A 56 -16.85 10.76 -18.34
C PRO A 56 -17.44 10.20 -17.05
N ILE A 57 -17.04 10.79 -15.92
CA ILE A 57 -17.53 10.43 -14.59
C ILE A 57 -18.72 11.34 -14.24
N VAL A 58 -19.83 10.74 -13.81
CA VAL A 58 -21.06 11.43 -13.40
C VAL A 58 -21.54 10.90 -12.05
N ALA A 59 -22.24 11.74 -11.28
CA ALA A 59 -22.84 11.35 -10.00
C ALA A 59 -24.35 11.12 -10.15
N GLY A 60 -24.85 9.97 -9.70
CA GLY A 60 -26.25 9.58 -9.78
C GLY A 60 -26.46 8.14 -10.25
N ALA A 61 -27.62 7.55 -9.95
CA ALA A 61 -27.90 6.13 -10.19
C ALA A 61 -28.67 5.83 -11.49
N HIS A 62 -29.11 6.86 -12.23
CA HIS A 62 -30.02 6.69 -13.37
C HIS A 62 -29.51 7.44 -14.60
N TYR A 63 -28.85 6.71 -15.49
CA TYR A 63 -28.40 7.18 -16.80
C TYR A 63 -28.65 6.09 -17.85
N GLU A 64 -29.14 6.46 -19.03
CA GLU A 64 -29.47 5.51 -20.10
C GLU A 64 -28.23 4.85 -20.70
N ASN A 65 -27.13 5.59 -20.83
CA ASN A 65 -25.84 5.14 -21.39
C ASN A 65 -24.80 4.81 -20.29
N MET A 66 -25.24 4.28 -19.14
CA MET A 66 -24.35 3.88 -18.06
C MET A 66 -23.57 2.62 -18.43
N GLY A 67 -22.26 2.73 -18.60
CA GLY A 67 -21.39 1.59 -18.91
C GLY A 67 -20.77 0.95 -17.67
N LEU A 68 -20.46 1.76 -16.64
CA LEU A 68 -19.95 1.33 -15.35
C LEU A 68 -20.70 2.03 -14.22
N GLN A 69 -21.15 1.29 -13.22
CA GLN A 69 -21.68 1.82 -11.97
C GLN A 69 -20.78 1.45 -10.80
N LEU A 70 -20.44 2.43 -9.97
CA LEU A 70 -19.76 2.24 -8.69
C LEU A 70 -20.68 2.69 -7.56
N ALA A 71 -20.90 1.82 -6.56
CA ALA A 71 -21.75 2.14 -5.45
C ALA A 71 -21.27 1.55 -4.12
N ILE A 72 -21.58 2.25 -3.03
CA ILE A 72 -21.57 1.66 -1.70
C ILE A 72 -22.88 0.90 -1.50
N ASP A 73 -22.80 -0.34 -1.05
CA ASP A 73 -23.92 -1.24 -0.79
C ASP A 73 -23.65 -2.03 0.50
N ASP A 74 -24.41 -1.72 1.55
CA ASP A 74 -24.28 -2.34 2.86
C ASP A 74 -24.79 -3.79 2.91
N THR A 75 -25.39 -4.29 1.83
CA THR A 75 -25.73 -5.71 1.69
C THR A 75 -24.50 -6.59 1.43
N VAL A 76 -23.37 -6.00 1.03
CA VAL A 76 -22.08 -6.70 0.96
C VAL A 76 -21.57 -6.93 2.38
N PRO A 77 -21.39 -8.18 2.84
CA PRO A 77 -21.39 -8.48 4.27
C PRO A 77 -20.08 -8.21 5.00
N ILE A 78 -18.96 -8.02 4.29
CA ILE A 78 -17.60 -8.04 4.87
C ILE A 78 -16.82 -6.81 4.39
N ALA A 79 -16.18 -6.09 5.33
CA ALA A 79 -15.29 -4.95 5.08
C ALA A 79 -14.31 -5.24 3.95
N GLU A 80 -14.01 -4.23 3.12
CA GLU A 80 -13.20 -4.38 1.89
C GLU A 80 -13.79 -5.34 0.83
N GLY A 81 -14.98 -5.90 1.07
CA GLY A 81 -15.66 -6.79 0.15
C GLY A 81 -16.38 -6.06 -0.97
N TYR A 82 -16.55 -6.75 -2.10
CA TYR A 82 -17.30 -6.25 -3.24
C TYR A 82 -18.00 -7.35 -4.04
N ALA A 83 -19.03 -6.94 -4.77
CA ALA A 83 -19.65 -7.69 -5.85
C ALA A 83 -19.41 -6.97 -7.17
N LEU A 84 -18.97 -7.70 -8.19
CA LEU A 84 -18.78 -7.22 -9.55
C LEU A 84 -19.63 -8.05 -10.51
N ARG A 85 -20.48 -7.39 -11.29
CA ARG A 85 -21.33 -8.01 -12.32
C ARG A 85 -21.08 -7.38 -13.67
N ILE A 86 -20.89 -8.23 -14.69
CA ILE A 86 -20.80 -7.85 -16.10
C ILE A 86 -21.92 -8.58 -16.83
N GLU A 87 -23.04 -7.90 -17.02
CA GLU A 87 -24.22 -8.45 -17.67
C GLU A 87 -25.12 -7.32 -18.18
N ASN A 88 -26.05 -7.64 -19.08
CA ASN A 88 -27.07 -6.70 -19.57
C ASN A 88 -26.50 -5.37 -20.11
N GLY A 89 -25.33 -5.40 -20.75
CA GLY A 89 -24.72 -4.23 -21.39
C GLY A 89 -24.04 -3.25 -20.43
N ARG A 90 -23.73 -3.65 -19.20
CA ARG A 90 -23.05 -2.78 -18.22
C ARG A 90 -22.17 -3.56 -17.24
N VAL A 91 -21.28 -2.84 -16.58
CA VAL A 91 -20.52 -3.29 -15.41
C VAL A 91 -21.08 -2.62 -14.17
N VAL A 92 -21.32 -3.39 -13.11
CA VAL A 92 -21.77 -2.89 -11.80
C VAL A 92 -20.81 -3.39 -10.74
N ILE A 93 -20.27 -2.47 -9.93
CA ILE A 93 -19.39 -2.76 -8.80
C ILE A 93 -20.01 -2.15 -7.55
N HIS A 94 -20.38 -3.02 -6.62
CA HIS A 94 -20.89 -2.64 -5.31
C HIS A 94 -19.86 -3.06 -4.26
N GLY A 95 -19.41 -2.14 -3.42
CA GLY A 95 -18.55 -2.42 -2.28
C GLY A 95 -19.24 -2.05 -0.98
N VAL A 96 -18.90 -2.72 0.12
CA VAL A 96 -19.43 -2.33 1.45
C VAL A 96 -18.91 -0.96 1.90
N ASP A 97 -17.72 -0.60 1.44
CA ASP A 97 -17.00 0.65 1.70
C ASP A 97 -16.20 1.07 0.46
N ALA A 98 -15.54 2.23 0.51
CA ALA A 98 -14.76 2.74 -0.61
C ALA A 98 -13.59 1.80 -1.00
N ALA A 99 -12.98 1.11 -0.02
CA ALA A 99 -11.92 0.14 -0.28
C ALA A 99 -12.44 -1.07 -1.05
N GLY A 100 -13.64 -1.56 -0.72
CA GLY A 100 -14.33 -2.62 -1.47
C GLY A 100 -14.59 -2.21 -2.91
N VAL A 101 -15.13 -1.00 -3.13
CA VAL A 101 -15.32 -0.46 -4.50
C VAL A 101 -13.99 -0.39 -5.24
N TYR A 102 -12.95 0.14 -4.60
CA TYR A 102 -11.60 0.22 -5.17
C TYR A 102 -11.07 -1.17 -5.58
N TYR A 103 -11.21 -2.17 -4.73
CA TYR A 103 -10.78 -3.54 -5.02
C TYR A 103 -11.59 -4.22 -6.13
N GLY A 104 -12.89 -3.89 -6.24
CA GLY A 104 -13.69 -4.25 -7.40
C GLY A 104 -13.17 -3.62 -8.69
N VAL A 105 -12.78 -2.33 -8.63
CA VAL A 105 -12.14 -1.62 -9.75
C VAL A 105 -10.80 -2.27 -10.11
N CYS A 106 -9.96 -2.66 -9.15
CA CYS A 106 -8.71 -3.39 -9.44
C CYS A 106 -8.97 -4.68 -10.22
N THR A 107 -9.99 -5.44 -9.85
CA THR A 107 -10.41 -6.66 -10.58
C THR A 107 -10.91 -6.32 -11.99
N LEU A 108 -11.73 -5.28 -12.15
CA LEU A 108 -12.15 -4.79 -13.46
C LEU A 108 -10.95 -4.39 -14.32
N SER A 109 -9.97 -3.70 -13.75
CA SER A 109 -8.76 -3.29 -14.48
C SER A 109 -7.97 -4.49 -15.00
N GLN A 110 -7.85 -5.57 -14.23
CA GLN A 110 -7.22 -6.82 -14.69
C GLN A 110 -8.01 -7.50 -15.81
N LEU A 111 -9.35 -7.42 -15.77
CA LEU A 111 -10.21 -7.92 -16.84
C LEU A 111 -10.03 -7.11 -18.12
N LEU A 112 -10.04 -5.77 -18.03
CA LEU A 112 -9.81 -4.86 -19.16
C LEU A 112 -8.44 -5.05 -19.78
N GLN A 113 -7.38 -5.25 -18.99
CA GLN A 113 -6.04 -5.53 -19.51
C GLN A 113 -5.97 -6.84 -20.30
N GLN A 114 -6.74 -7.86 -19.89
CA GLN A 114 -6.77 -9.16 -20.57
C GLN A 114 -7.68 -9.21 -21.78
N TYR A 115 -8.84 -8.53 -21.72
CA TYR A 115 -9.91 -8.68 -22.71
C TYR A 115 -10.15 -7.42 -23.56
N GLY A 116 -9.51 -6.29 -23.22
CA GLY A 116 -9.77 -5.01 -23.87
C GLY A 116 -11.22 -4.58 -23.66
N GLY A 117 -11.88 -4.12 -24.74
CA GLY A 117 -13.28 -3.70 -24.72
C GLY A 117 -14.31 -4.83 -24.81
N GLU A 118 -13.89 -6.10 -24.97
CA GLU A 118 -14.81 -7.26 -25.06
C GLU A 118 -14.74 -8.11 -23.79
N LEU A 119 -15.47 -7.70 -22.75
CA LEU A 119 -15.44 -8.38 -21.46
C LEU A 119 -16.30 -9.65 -21.46
N PRO A 120 -15.88 -10.75 -20.82
CA PRO A 120 -16.77 -11.88 -20.58
C PRO A 120 -17.89 -11.51 -19.61
N ALA A 121 -19.08 -12.09 -19.78
CA ALA A 121 -20.15 -11.93 -18.81
C ALA A 121 -19.84 -12.73 -17.53
N LEU A 122 -19.77 -12.03 -16.39
CA LEU A 122 -19.26 -12.55 -15.12
C LEU A 122 -20.09 -12.06 -13.93
N ALA A 123 -20.16 -12.89 -12.89
CA ALA A 123 -20.53 -12.47 -11.54
C ALA A 123 -19.41 -12.88 -10.57
N ILE A 124 -18.85 -11.91 -9.85
CA ILE A 124 -17.77 -12.08 -8.88
C ILE A 124 -18.24 -11.55 -7.53
N GLU A 125 -18.00 -12.32 -6.48
CA GLU A 125 -18.12 -11.90 -5.09
C GLU A 125 -16.78 -12.16 -4.42
N ASP A 126 -16.20 -11.12 -3.81
CA ASP A 126 -14.86 -11.20 -3.25
C ASP A 126 -14.74 -10.39 -1.96
N PHE A 127 -13.93 -10.89 -1.04
CA PHE A 127 -13.57 -10.25 0.22
C PHE A 127 -12.33 -10.93 0.78
N PRO A 128 -11.50 -10.22 1.58
CA PRO A 128 -10.22 -10.77 2.03
C PRO A 128 -10.40 -11.84 3.13
N ASP A 129 -9.49 -12.82 3.15
CA ASP A 129 -9.37 -13.76 4.28
C ASP A 129 -8.77 -13.10 5.53
N PHE A 130 -7.86 -12.15 5.31
CA PHE A 130 -7.16 -11.43 6.38
C PHE A 130 -7.39 -9.93 6.23
N PRO A 131 -7.78 -9.23 7.31
CA PRO A 131 -7.99 -7.78 7.28
C PRO A 131 -6.66 -7.01 7.10
N ALA A 132 -5.52 -7.62 7.39
CA ALA A 132 -4.20 -7.03 7.17
C ALA A 132 -3.40 -7.86 6.17
N ARG A 133 -3.07 -7.26 5.03
CA ARG A 133 -2.29 -7.84 3.94
C ARG A 133 -1.10 -6.93 3.73
N GLY A 134 -0.06 -7.18 4.51
CA GLY A 134 1.07 -6.26 4.68
C GLY A 134 2.30 -6.65 3.87
N VAL A 135 3.04 -5.63 3.42
CA VAL A 135 4.42 -5.75 2.94
C VAL A 135 5.32 -4.91 3.84
N MET A 136 6.50 -5.42 4.20
CA MET A 136 7.52 -4.63 4.87
C MET A 136 8.57 -4.20 3.85
N LEU A 137 8.84 -2.90 3.77
CA LEU A 137 9.91 -2.34 2.94
C LEU A 137 11.03 -1.83 3.84
N ASP A 138 12.18 -2.48 3.75
CA ASP A 138 13.41 -2.05 4.41
C ASP A 138 14.12 -0.99 3.58
N VAL A 139 14.20 0.23 4.13
CA VAL A 139 14.86 1.36 3.48
C VAL A 139 16.20 1.70 4.14
N SER A 140 16.76 0.82 4.98
CA SER A 140 17.97 1.11 5.78
C SER A 140 19.20 0.26 5.44
N ARG A 141 19.08 -0.80 4.63
CA ARG A 141 20.23 -1.66 4.24
C ARG A 141 20.95 -1.13 3.01
N ASP A 142 20.17 -0.82 1.98
CA ASP A 142 20.65 -0.34 0.69
C ASP A 142 20.30 1.14 0.50
N ARG A 143 20.08 1.56 -0.75
CA ARG A 143 19.69 2.93 -1.06
C ARG A 143 18.22 3.15 -0.70
N VAL A 144 17.96 4.32 -0.12
CA VAL A 144 16.60 4.84 0.04
C VAL A 144 15.97 5.03 -1.36
N PRO A 145 14.81 4.41 -1.66
CA PRO A 145 14.13 4.59 -2.93
C PRO A 145 13.68 6.03 -3.16
N THR A 146 13.61 6.46 -4.41
CA THR A 146 13.01 7.76 -4.75
C THR A 146 11.50 7.73 -4.49
N MET A 147 10.90 8.90 -4.27
CA MET A 147 9.44 9.04 -4.13
C MET A 147 8.67 8.46 -5.32
N GLU A 148 9.15 8.66 -6.54
CA GLU A 148 8.57 8.07 -7.75
C GLU A 148 8.57 6.53 -7.71
N THR A 149 9.66 5.93 -7.23
CA THR A 149 9.77 4.47 -7.08
C THR A 149 8.78 3.97 -6.03
N LEU A 150 8.65 4.68 -4.92
CA LEU A 150 7.68 4.35 -3.86
C LEU A 150 6.24 4.45 -4.35
N TYR A 151 5.89 5.50 -5.07
CA TYR A 151 4.56 5.65 -5.66
C TYR A 151 4.23 4.52 -6.63
N THR A 152 5.17 4.17 -7.51
CA THR A 152 5.03 3.03 -8.43
C THR A 152 4.84 1.71 -7.67
N LEU A 153 5.58 1.50 -6.58
CA LEU A 153 5.43 0.32 -5.73
C LEU A 153 4.04 0.28 -5.09
N ILE A 154 3.56 1.40 -4.56
CA ILE A 154 2.24 1.51 -3.93
C ILE A 154 1.12 1.26 -4.93
N ASP A 155 1.17 1.84 -6.14
CA ASP A 155 0.22 1.54 -7.22
C ASP A 155 0.14 0.03 -7.50
N LYS A 156 1.30 -0.64 -7.56
CA LYS A 156 1.39 -2.08 -7.81
C LYS A 156 0.82 -2.91 -6.66
N LEU A 157 1.18 -2.58 -5.43
CA LEU A 157 0.67 -3.27 -4.24
C LEU A 157 -0.86 -3.11 -4.12
N ALA A 158 -1.36 -1.90 -4.34
CA ALA A 158 -2.79 -1.60 -4.32
C ALA A 158 -3.55 -2.39 -5.39
N SER A 159 -2.98 -2.53 -6.60
CA SER A 159 -3.57 -3.34 -7.68
C SER A 159 -3.72 -4.83 -7.33
N TRP A 160 -2.96 -5.31 -6.35
CA TRP A 160 -3.02 -6.67 -5.79
C TRP A 160 -3.78 -6.74 -4.46
N LYS A 161 -4.51 -5.67 -4.11
CA LYS A 161 -5.29 -5.54 -2.88
C LYS A 161 -4.47 -5.65 -1.59
N VAL A 162 -3.15 -5.41 -1.63
CA VAL A 162 -2.33 -5.18 -0.42
C VAL A 162 -2.80 -3.88 0.21
N ASN A 163 -3.01 -3.87 1.52
CA ASN A 163 -3.62 -2.75 2.24
C ASN A 163 -2.77 -2.19 3.38
N GLN A 164 -1.55 -2.70 3.54
CA GLN A 164 -0.62 -2.18 4.55
C GLN A 164 0.81 -2.22 4.02
N LEU A 165 1.55 -1.13 4.24
CA LEU A 165 2.99 -1.06 4.04
C LEU A 165 3.66 -0.72 5.38
N GLN A 166 4.52 -1.58 5.87
CA GLN A 166 5.41 -1.27 7.00
C GLN A 166 6.72 -0.71 6.45
N LEU A 167 6.98 0.57 6.71
CA LEU A 167 8.20 1.24 6.28
C LEU A 167 9.28 1.06 7.36
N TYR A 168 10.16 0.09 7.17
CA TYR A 168 11.23 -0.21 8.11
C TYR A 168 12.38 0.80 7.96
N MET A 169 12.73 1.46 9.06
CA MET A 169 13.75 2.50 9.17
C MET A 169 14.64 2.27 10.41
N GLU A 170 15.90 2.66 10.27
CA GLU A 170 16.87 2.78 11.37
C GLU A 170 17.42 4.20 11.44
N HIS A 171 18.00 4.68 10.34
CA HIS A 171 18.73 5.95 10.25
C HIS A 171 18.35 6.74 8.99
N THR A 172 17.36 6.28 8.23
CA THR A 172 17.00 6.82 6.92
C THR A 172 15.86 7.83 6.98
N PHE A 173 15.71 8.48 8.13
CA PHE A 173 14.84 9.62 8.35
C PHE A 173 15.66 10.83 8.80
N ALA A 174 15.29 12.01 8.34
CA ALA A 174 16.02 13.26 8.57
C ALA A 174 15.75 13.87 9.96
N TYR A 175 16.09 13.14 11.02
CA TYR A 175 16.00 13.58 12.41
C TYR A 175 16.74 14.90 12.66
N GLN A 176 16.05 15.94 13.14
CA GLN A 176 16.56 17.29 13.32
C GLN A 176 17.83 17.33 14.20
N HIS A 177 17.83 16.56 15.29
CA HIS A 177 18.92 16.57 16.27
C HIS A 177 20.02 15.52 16.04
N HIS A 178 19.90 14.73 14.97
CA HIS A 178 20.75 13.55 14.73
C HIS A 178 21.36 13.52 13.31
N ARG A 179 21.60 14.70 12.71
CA ARG A 179 22.12 14.85 11.34
C ARG A 179 23.37 14.02 11.03
N GLU A 180 24.28 13.91 11.99
CA GLU A 180 25.51 13.11 11.82
C GLU A 180 25.23 11.65 11.45
N VAL A 181 24.09 11.08 11.86
CA VAL A 181 23.73 9.69 11.60
C VAL A 181 23.22 9.47 10.18
N TRP A 182 22.44 10.41 9.65
CA TRP A 182 21.69 10.24 8.41
C TRP A 182 22.18 11.09 7.22
N ALA A 183 23.09 12.04 7.43
CA ALA A 183 23.49 13.01 6.39
C ALA A 183 23.95 12.38 5.07
N GLU A 184 24.49 11.16 5.12
CA GLU A 184 25.00 10.42 3.96
C GLU A 184 24.09 9.27 3.54
N ALA A 185 22.89 9.16 4.11
CA ALA A 185 21.96 8.05 3.92
C ALA A 185 20.85 8.34 2.91
N SER A 186 20.83 9.54 2.30
CA SER A 186 19.71 10.02 1.47
C SER A 186 18.36 9.84 2.17
N PRO A 187 18.19 10.40 3.38
CA PRO A 187 17.03 10.09 4.22
C PRO A 187 15.74 10.65 3.64
N PHE A 188 14.62 10.09 4.08
CA PHE A 188 13.33 10.76 3.92
C PHE A 188 13.25 11.98 4.83
N THR A 189 12.75 13.07 4.27
CA THR A 189 12.28 14.22 5.02
C THR A 189 10.90 13.97 5.63
N GLY A 190 10.53 14.74 6.66
CA GLY A 190 9.17 14.70 7.21
C GLY A 190 8.09 15.02 6.17
N GLN A 191 8.36 15.95 5.24
CA GLN A 191 7.44 16.28 4.15
C GLN A 191 7.21 15.09 3.22
N GLU A 192 8.28 14.39 2.81
CA GLU A 192 8.16 13.21 1.95
C GLU A 192 7.35 12.10 2.61
N ILE A 193 7.52 11.87 3.92
CA ILE A 193 6.72 10.88 4.65
C ILE A 193 5.23 11.28 4.68
N LEU A 194 4.91 12.56 4.92
CA LEU A 194 3.53 13.05 4.91
C LEU A 194 2.87 12.91 3.53
N GLU A 195 3.59 13.25 2.46
CA GLU A 195 3.14 13.07 1.08
C GLU A 195 2.95 11.57 0.75
N PHE A 196 3.88 10.73 1.21
CA PHE A 196 3.81 9.29 1.00
C PHE A 196 2.63 8.64 1.73
N ASP A 197 2.39 9.01 2.99
CA ASP A 197 1.24 8.55 3.77
C ASP A 197 -0.07 8.93 3.07
N ALA A 198 -0.21 10.18 2.61
CA ALA A 198 -1.38 10.63 1.88
C ALA A 198 -1.58 9.83 0.58
N TYR A 199 -0.51 9.57 -0.16
CA TYR A 199 -0.55 8.79 -1.39
C TYR A 199 -0.97 7.33 -1.15
N CYS A 200 -0.46 6.71 -0.08
CA CYS A 200 -0.84 5.36 0.36
C CYS A 200 -2.33 5.30 0.73
N ARG A 201 -2.79 6.25 1.56
CA ARG A 201 -4.18 6.29 2.02
C ARG A 201 -5.19 6.44 0.89
N GLN A 202 -4.87 7.25 -0.11
CA GLN A 202 -5.74 7.41 -1.27
C GLN A 202 -6.01 6.05 -1.96
N ARG A 203 -5.07 5.11 -1.90
CA ARG A 203 -5.16 3.75 -2.47
C ARG A 203 -5.54 2.69 -1.45
N HIS A 204 -6.12 3.10 -0.32
CA HIS A 204 -6.52 2.22 0.77
C HIS A 204 -5.35 1.39 1.33
N ILE A 205 -4.13 1.94 1.30
CA ILE A 205 -2.95 1.36 1.96
C ILE A 205 -2.63 2.16 3.23
N GLN A 206 -2.58 1.47 4.37
CA GLN A 206 -2.09 2.03 5.61
C GLN A 206 -0.54 2.03 5.61
N LEU A 207 0.06 3.21 5.72
CA LEU A 207 1.50 3.35 5.93
C LEU A 207 1.83 3.26 7.42
N VAL A 208 2.47 2.18 7.84
CA VAL A 208 2.83 1.91 9.23
C VAL A 208 4.32 2.19 9.44
N PRO A 209 4.70 3.10 10.35
CA PRO A 209 6.10 3.27 10.71
C PRO A 209 6.63 2.00 11.37
N ASN A 210 7.81 1.55 10.94
CA ASN A 210 8.57 0.50 11.58
C ASN A 210 9.96 1.04 11.90
N GLN A 211 10.20 1.43 13.15
CA GLN A 211 11.47 2.01 13.60
C GLN A 211 12.05 1.08 14.65
N ASN A 212 13.23 0.52 14.35
CA ASN A 212 13.89 -0.35 15.31
C ASN A 212 14.33 0.45 16.54
N SER A 213 14.21 -0.17 17.71
CA SER A 213 14.23 0.54 18.99
C SER A 213 15.46 0.26 19.83
N LEU A 214 15.86 -1.00 19.98
CA LEU A 214 17.03 -1.34 20.83
C LEU A 214 18.13 -2.00 20.02
N GLY A 215 17.78 -2.82 19.04
CA GLY A 215 18.71 -3.46 18.13
C GLY A 215 18.90 -2.68 16.83
N HIS A 216 19.77 -3.18 15.97
CA HIS A 216 20.07 -2.59 14.66
C HIS A 216 20.56 -1.13 14.73
N MET A 217 21.26 -0.80 15.81
CA MET A 217 21.77 0.54 16.07
C MET A 217 23.22 0.73 15.58
N GLU A 218 23.76 -0.15 14.74
CA GLU A 218 25.16 -0.06 14.25
C GLU A 218 25.48 1.29 13.60
N ARG A 219 24.51 1.87 12.88
CA ARG A 219 24.66 3.16 12.21
C ARG A 219 24.70 4.33 13.18
N TRP A 220 24.06 4.18 14.34
CA TRP A 220 24.03 5.15 15.42
C TRP A 220 25.27 5.02 16.32
N LEU A 221 25.55 3.82 16.79
CA LEU A 221 26.58 3.55 17.81
C LEU A 221 28.02 3.70 17.31
N LYS A 222 28.24 3.91 16.00
CA LYS A 222 29.57 4.26 15.47
C LYS A 222 30.02 5.69 15.85
N PHE A 223 29.11 6.57 16.26
CA PHE A 223 29.44 7.94 16.63
C PHE A 223 29.69 8.07 18.13
N GLN A 224 30.69 8.89 18.50
CA GLN A 224 31.10 9.10 19.90
C GLN A 224 29.97 9.61 20.79
N ARG A 225 28.99 10.34 20.23
CA ARG A 225 27.82 10.81 20.98
C ARG A 225 26.92 9.66 21.47
N TYR A 226 26.78 8.58 20.70
CA TYR A 226 25.87 7.47 21.02
C TYR A 226 26.59 6.21 21.51
N LEU A 227 27.88 6.04 21.23
CA LEU A 227 28.66 4.88 21.64
C LEU A 227 28.57 4.55 23.15
N PRO A 228 28.56 5.54 24.07
CA PRO A 228 28.39 5.26 25.51
C PRO A 228 27.04 4.61 25.86
N LEU A 229 26.03 4.77 25.01
CA LEU A 229 24.70 4.18 25.19
C LEU A 229 24.63 2.70 24.76
N ALA A 230 25.70 2.15 24.19
CA ALA A 230 25.73 0.76 23.75
C ALA A 230 25.77 -0.19 24.96
N GLU A 231 25.07 -1.34 24.87
CA GLU A 231 25.20 -2.41 25.87
C GLU A 231 26.63 -2.95 25.94
N LYS A 232 27.31 -2.98 24.80
CA LYS A 232 28.72 -3.35 24.70
C LYS A 232 29.48 -2.43 23.75
N PRO A 233 30.03 -1.30 24.24
CA PRO A 233 30.74 -0.32 23.42
C PRO A 233 31.94 -0.87 22.66
N GLU A 234 32.57 -1.94 23.15
CA GLU A 234 33.69 -2.60 22.48
C GLU A 234 33.26 -3.57 21.37
N GLY A 235 31.95 -3.76 21.19
CA GLY A 235 31.38 -4.75 20.28
C GLY A 235 31.41 -6.17 20.85
N PHE A 236 30.81 -7.12 20.14
CA PHE A 236 30.63 -8.50 20.61
C PHE A 236 31.32 -9.52 19.71
N SER A 237 31.86 -10.56 20.34
CA SER A 237 32.41 -11.71 19.64
C SER A 237 31.26 -12.62 19.23
N VAL A 238 31.24 -13.01 17.96
CA VAL A 238 30.29 -14.00 17.44
C VAL A 238 31.00 -15.33 17.26
N SER A 239 30.62 -16.35 18.02
CA SER A 239 31.22 -17.68 17.96
C SER A 239 30.67 -18.57 16.85
N TRP A 240 29.52 -18.23 16.27
CA TRP A 240 28.73 -19.14 15.42
C TRP A 240 28.99 -18.96 13.92
N ASP A 241 29.15 -17.72 13.43
CA ASP A 241 29.28 -17.43 11.98
C ASP A 241 30.68 -16.98 11.55
N LEU A 242 31.47 -16.39 12.46
CA LEU A 242 32.76 -15.77 12.15
C LEU A 242 33.73 -15.87 13.33
N PRO A 243 34.33 -17.05 13.60
CA PRO A 243 35.25 -17.25 14.72
C PRO A 243 36.38 -16.21 14.71
N GLY A 244 36.53 -15.49 15.83
CA GLY A 244 37.57 -14.47 15.99
C GLY A 244 37.23 -13.08 15.43
N LYS A 245 36.07 -12.86 14.81
CA LYS A 245 35.62 -11.51 14.43
C LYS A 245 34.79 -10.86 15.54
N ILE A 246 35.02 -9.56 15.72
CA ILE A 246 34.23 -8.68 16.59
C ILE A 246 33.22 -7.94 15.71
N ARG A 247 31.92 -8.09 16.00
CA ARG A 247 30.89 -7.26 15.41
C ARG A 247 30.85 -5.90 16.13
N PRO A 248 30.64 -4.80 15.40
CA PRO A 248 30.50 -3.49 16.02
C PRO A 248 29.30 -3.46 16.98
N PRO A 249 29.28 -2.50 17.94
CA PRO A 249 28.12 -2.28 18.79
C PRO A 249 26.86 -2.07 17.95
N SER A 250 25.79 -2.80 18.27
CA SER A 250 24.53 -2.79 17.52
C SER A 250 23.29 -2.66 18.40
N THR A 251 23.47 -2.66 19.72
CA THR A 251 22.38 -2.77 20.70
C THR A 251 22.55 -1.69 21.77
N LEU A 252 21.49 -0.94 22.04
CA LEU A 252 21.44 0.02 23.14
C LEU A 252 21.33 -0.70 24.49
N ASN A 253 21.90 -0.10 25.54
CA ASN A 253 21.77 -0.58 26.91
C ASN A 253 20.40 -0.16 27.47
N PRO A 254 19.44 -1.09 27.67
CA PRO A 254 18.12 -0.72 28.18
C PRO A 254 18.13 -0.25 29.64
N LEU A 255 19.25 -0.43 30.37
CA LEU A 255 19.42 0.06 31.74
C LEU A 255 19.96 1.50 31.80
N ASP A 256 20.45 2.04 30.69
CA ASP A 256 20.88 3.44 30.61
C ASP A 256 19.67 4.34 30.30
N PRO A 257 19.29 5.28 31.18
CA PRO A 257 18.21 6.22 30.90
C PRO A 257 18.42 7.01 29.59
N GLY A 258 19.67 7.30 29.21
CA GLY A 258 20.00 7.98 27.97
C GLY A 258 19.63 7.19 26.72
N SER A 259 19.61 5.85 26.78
CA SER A 259 19.11 5.02 25.69
C SER A 259 17.60 5.18 25.51
N LEU A 260 16.83 5.25 26.59
CA LEU A 260 15.39 5.49 26.52
C LEU A 260 15.08 6.91 26.07
N GLU A 261 15.82 7.90 26.56
CA GLU A 261 15.70 9.30 26.12
C GLU A 261 15.95 9.44 24.61
N LEU A 262 16.97 8.76 24.07
CA LEU A 262 17.21 8.72 22.63
C LEU A 262 16.00 8.17 21.89
N ILE A 263 15.47 7.02 22.30
CA ILE A 263 14.35 6.36 21.60
C ILE A 263 13.07 7.18 21.65
N TYR A 264 12.75 7.79 22.80
CA TYR A 264 11.61 8.71 22.87
C TYR A 264 11.79 9.91 21.93
N GLY A 265 13.00 10.49 21.87
CA GLY A 265 13.31 11.56 20.93
C GLY A 265 13.12 11.14 19.47
N LEU A 266 13.55 9.93 19.09
CA LEU A 266 13.33 9.42 17.72
C LEU A 266 11.85 9.27 17.40
N TYR A 267 11.05 8.77 18.34
CA TYR A 267 9.62 8.59 18.14
C TYR A 267 8.88 9.93 18.05
N ASP A 268 9.22 10.88 18.93
CA ASP A 268 8.63 12.22 18.95
C ASP A 268 8.88 12.96 17.63
N GLU A 269 10.05 12.75 17.01
CA GLU A 269 10.37 13.32 15.71
C GLU A 269 9.74 12.54 14.54
N LEU A 270 9.69 11.21 14.58
CA LEU A 270 9.27 10.38 13.44
C LEU A 270 7.74 10.22 13.34
N LEU A 271 7.10 9.76 14.43
CA LEU A 271 5.72 9.26 14.40
C LEU A 271 4.66 10.30 14.00
N PRO A 272 4.80 11.61 14.30
CA PRO A 272 3.82 12.61 13.89
C PRO A 272 3.61 12.73 12.36
N HIS A 273 4.51 12.16 11.55
CA HIS A 273 4.43 12.18 10.09
C HIS A 273 3.53 11.08 9.50
N PHE A 274 3.03 10.15 10.32
CA PHE A 274 2.19 9.04 9.90
C PHE A 274 0.77 9.20 10.44
N THR A 275 -0.22 8.81 9.64
CA THR A 275 -1.62 8.77 10.11
C THR A 275 -1.98 7.45 10.79
N SER A 276 -1.18 6.42 10.58
CA SER A 276 -1.35 5.11 11.21
C SER A 276 -1.30 5.20 12.73
N ARG A 277 -2.24 4.50 13.39
CA ARG A 277 -2.22 4.28 14.85
C ARG A 277 -1.41 3.05 15.26
N LEU A 278 -0.89 2.30 14.28
CA LEU A 278 0.02 1.20 14.49
C LEU A 278 1.45 1.71 14.35
N PHE A 279 2.34 1.15 15.15
CA PHE A 279 3.76 1.39 15.13
C PHE A 279 4.48 0.08 15.44
N ASN A 280 5.48 -0.28 14.62
CA ASN A 280 6.32 -1.44 14.84
C ASN A 280 7.68 -1.00 15.40
N VAL A 281 8.06 -1.55 16.55
CA VAL A 281 9.27 -1.19 17.32
C VAL A 281 10.50 -2.03 16.97
N GLY A 282 10.38 -2.98 16.02
CA GLY A 282 11.42 -3.95 15.67
C GLY A 282 11.10 -5.37 16.12
#